data_AF-A0A3M3FLV6-F1
#
_entry.id   AF-A0A3M3FLV6-F1
#
_cell.length_a   1.000
_cell.length_b   1.000
_cell.length_c   1.000
_cell.angle_alpha   90.00
_cell.angle_beta   90.00
_cell.angle_gamma   90.00
#
_symmetry.space_group_name_H-M   'P 1'
#
loop_
_entity.id
_entity.type
_entity.pdbx_description
1 polymer ?
#
loop_
_entity_poly.entity_id
_entity_poly.type
_entity_poly.pdbx_seq_one_letter_code
_entity_poly.pdbx_strand_id
1 'polypeptide(L)'
;MLARWFTACRTASGKLNTRKKQTPNNRRRSPRNPNMTDLNSLRTSLRSGEHVFADTLAFIAEGYDYQPQPFRNGAVDNAAGQNEGSCKTLGLALLEGLSDEEALLAFGEHYRSVQATPEGSDHGNIRALIEYGLAGVKFEGEPLKRKA
;
A
#
# COMPACT_ATOMS: atom_id res chain seq x y z
N MET A 1 59.45 14.01 45.01
CA MET A 1 58.01 13.80 45.31
C MET A 1 57.29 13.46 44.01
N LEU A 2 56.61 12.31 44.00
CA LEU A 2 55.61 11.78 43.04
C LEU A 2 55.92 11.90 41.52
N ALA A 3 56.34 10.87 40.79
CA ALA A 3 55.73 9.56 40.46
C ALA A 3 54.66 9.60 39.35
N ARG A 4 54.85 8.68 38.38
CA ARG A 4 53.94 8.05 37.38
C ARG A 4 54.20 8.49 35.93
N TRP A 5 55.04 7.80 35.15
CA TRP A 5 54.82 6.51 34.45
C TRP A 5 53.53 6.47 33.63
N PHE A 6 53.63 6.38 32.30
CA PHE A 6 53.21 5.18 31.58
C PHE A 6 53.78 5.12 30.15
N THR A 7 54.41 3.98 29.88
CA THR A 7 55.05 3.53 28.65
C THR A 7 54.01 3.17 27.58
N ALA A 8 54.21 3.65 26.35
CA ALA A 8 53.48 3.16 25.18
C ALA A 8 54.22 1.96 24.57
N CYS A 9 53.63 0.77 24.65
CA CYS A 9 54.09 -0.42 23.92
C CYS A 9 53.21 -0.67 22.68
N ARG A 10 53.89 -1.00 21.57
CA ARG A 10 53.32 -1.51 20.31
C ARG A 10 52.75 -2.92 20.48
N THR A 11 51.67 -3.21 19.75
CA THR A 11 51.51 -4.49 19.03
C THR A 11 50.73 -4.27 17.74
N ALA A 12 51.12 -5.02 16.71
CA ALA A 12 50.46 -5.13 15.41
C ALA A 12 49.79 -6.51 15.28
N SER A 13 48.90 -6.62 14.29
CA SER A 13 48.40 -7.84 13.62
C SER A 13 47.07 -8.44 14.11
N GLY A 14 46.12 -8.58 13.17
CA GLY A 14 45.40 -9.86 12.98
C GLY A 14 43.86 -9.86 13.03
N LYS A 15 43.25 -9.84 11.83
CA LYS A 15 42.06 -10.60 11.39
C LYS A 15 40.62 -10.27 11.86
N LEU A 16 39.84 -9.95 10.83
CA LEU A 16 38.50 -10.42 10.43
C LEU A 16 37.26 -10.00 11.24
N ASN A 17 36.50 -9.09 10.61
CA ASN A 17 35.09 -8.78 10.87
C ASN A 17 34.23 -10.06 10.93
N THR A 18 33.65 -10.34 12.11
CA THR A 18 32.53 -11.27 12.23
C THR A 18 31.21 -10.48 12.21
N ARG A 19 30.62 -10.43 11.02
CA ARG A 19 29.25 -9.99 10.76
C ARG A 19 28.28 -10.90 11.54
N LYS A 20 27.74 -10.44 12.67
CA LYS A 20 26.55 -11.05 13.28
C LYS A 20 25.36 -10.78 12.35
N LYS A 21 25.01 -11.77 11.51
CA LYS A 21 23.74 -11.80 10.77
C LYS A 21 22.61 -11.90 11.79
N GLN A 22 21.85 -10.82 11.96
CA GLN A 22 20.53 -10.90 12.57
C GLN A 22 19.66 -11.81 11.70
N THR A 23 19.05 -12.80 12.34
CA THR A 23 18.08 -13.72 11.77
C THR A 23 16.85 -12.91 11.30
N PRO A 24 16.34 -13.13 10.08
CA PRO A 24 15.07 -12.55 9.68
C PRO A 24 13.96 -13.20 10.52
N ASN A 25 13.26 -12.38 11.30
CA ASN A 25 12.08 -12.78 12.05
C ASN A 25 10.99 -13.14 11.04
N ASN A 26 10.88 -14.42 10.72
CA ASN A 26 9.90 -14.96 9.81
C ASN A 26 8.54 -15.00 10.53
N ARG A 27 7.89 -13.85 10.67
CA ARG A 27 6.45 -13.81 10.97
C ARG A 27 5.76 -14.52 9.81
N ARG A 28 5.36 -15.77 10.06
CA ARG A 28 4.50 -16.55 9.17
C ARG A 28 3.30 -15.68 8.86
N ARG A 29 3.23 -15.17 7.62
CA ARG A 29 2.00 -14.58 7.09
C ARG A 29 0.92 -15.64 7.24
N SER A 30 -0.21 -15.28 7.82
CA SER A 30 -1.40 -16.13 7.91
C SER A 30 -1.69 -16.74 6.53
N PRO A 31 -2.25 -17.96 6.47
CA PRO A 31 -2.59 -18.58 5.20
C PRO A 31 -3.52 -17.64 4.44
N ARG A 32 -3.07 -17.15 3.29
CA ARG A 32 -3.86 -16.31 2.39
C ARG A 32 -5.08 -17.15 1.98
N ASN A 33 -6.29 -16.68 2.24
CA ASN A 33 -7.51 -17.39 1.86
C ASN A 33 -7.48 -17.62 0.34
N PRO A 34 -7.44 -18.88 -0.15
CA PRO A 34 -7.10 -19.20 -1.53
C PRO A 34 -8.23 -18.94 -2.54
N ASN A 35 -9.24 -18.13 -2.21
CA ASN A 35 -10.38 -17.83 -3.08
C ASN A 35 -10.93 -16.43 -2.78
N MET A 36 -10.11 -15.40 -2.94
CA MET A 36 -10.62 -14.02 -3.01
C MET A 36 -10.64 -13.58 -4.48
N THR A 37 -11.30 -14.37 -5.33
CA THR A 37 -11.52 -14.08 -6.76
C THR A 37 -12.94 -13.61 -7.04
N ASP A 38 -13.86 -13.88 -6.12
CA ASP A 38 -15.26 -13.48 -6.19
C ASP A 38 -15.48 -12.07 -5.59
N LEU A 39 -16.26 -11.23 -6.29
CA LEU A 39 -16.53 -9.84 -5.89
C LEU A 39 -17.29 -9.75 -4.56
N ASN A 40 -18.22 -10.68 -4.28
CA ASN A 40 -18.96 -10.66 -3.01
C ASN A 40 -18.05 -10.99 -1.83
N SER A 41 -17.09 -11.89 -2.04
CA SER A 41 -16.04 -12.21 -1.07
C SER A 41 -15.14 -11.02 -0.78
N LEU A 42 -14.76 -10.24 -1.81
CA LEU A 42 -14.06 -8.96 -1.63
C LEU A 42 -14.91 -8.00 -0.79
N ARG A 43 -16.17 -7.73 -1.18
CA ARG A 43 -17.06 -6.81 -0.43
C ARG A 43 -17.24 -7.20 1.03
N THR A 44 -17.34 -8.50 1.30
CA THR A 44 -17.40 -9.03 2.68
C THR A 44 -16.11 -8.73 3.44
N SER A 45 -14.95 -8.96 2.80
CA SER A 45 -13.63 -8.66 3.36
C SER A 45 -13.45 -7.17 3.68
N LEU A 46 -13.85 -6.27 2.77
CA LEU A 46 -13.78 -4.81 2.96
C LEU A 46 -14.49 -4.36 4.24
N ARG A 47 -15.68 -4.90 4.49
CA ARG A 47 -16.53 -4.54 5.65
C ARG A 47 -16.07 -5.15 6.97
N SER A 48 -15.05 -6.01 6.98
CA SER A 48 -14.53 -6.64 8.21
C SER A 48 -13.81 -5.68 9.14
N GLY A 49 -13.38 -4.51 8.64
CA GLY A 49 -12.52 -3.56 9.38
C GLY A 49 -11.02 -3.90 9.34
N GLU A 50 -10.66 -5.15 9.05
CA GLU A 50 -9.29 -5.66 9.06
C GLU A 50 -8.68 -5.84 7.65
N HIS A 51 -9.40 -5.44 6.60
CA HIS A 51 -8.92 -5.53 5.22
C HIS A 51 -7.58 -4.80 5.06
N VAL A 52 -6.65 -5.43 4.34
CA VAL A 52 -5.33 -4.88 4.04
C VAL A 52 -5.22 -4.53 2.55
N PHE A 53 -4.56 -3.42 2.24
CA PHE A 53 -4.48 -2.88 0.88
C PHE A 53 -3.89 -3.88 -0.12
N ALA A 54 -2.92 -4.67 0.34
CA ALA A 54 -2.28 -5.71 -0.47
C ALA A 54 -3.27 -6.75 -1.01
N ASP A 55 -4.37 -7.03 -0.30
CA ASP A 55 -5.36 -8.00 -0.73
C ASP A 55 -6.26 -7.42 -1.84
N THR A 56 -6.57 -6.12 -1.80
CA THR A 56 -7.20 -5.42 -2.94
C THR A 56 -6.32 -5.50 -4.18
N LEU A 57 -5.01 -5.24 -4.06
CA LEU A 57 -4.09 -5.33 -5.20
C LEU A 57 -3.95 -6.77 -5.72
N ALA A 58 -3.98 -7.77 -4.84
CA ALA A 58 -3.96 -9.17 -5.23
C ALA A 58 -5.23 -9.57 -5.99
N PHE A 59 -6.42 -9.16 -5.49
CA PHE A 59 -7.70 -9.36 -6.17
C PHE A 59 -7.67 -8.79 -7.60
N ILE A 60 -7.18 -7.55 -7.74
CA ILE A 60 -7.07 -6.90 -9.04
C ILE A 60 -6.09 -7.65 -9.95
N ALA A 61 -4.90 -7.99 -9.44
CA ALA A 61 -3.87 -8.67 -10.22
C ALA A 61 -4.32 -10.05 -10.72
N GLU A 62 -5.17 -10.74 -9.97
CA GLU A 62 -5.72 -12.04 -10.35
C GLU A 62 -6.80 -11.90 -11.42
N GLY A 63 -7.80 -11.03 -11.21
CA GLY A 63 -8.99 -10.94 -12.06
C GLY A 63 -8.94 -9.95 -13.24
N TYR A 64 -7.97 -9.05 -13.29
CA TYR A 64 -7.99 -7.91 -14.22
C TYR A 64 -6.63 -7.69 -14.88
N ASP A 65 -6.68 -7.28 -16.14
CA ASP A 65 -5.55 -6.72 -16.85
C ASP A 65 -5.50 -5.22 -16.58
N TYR A 66 -4.37 -4.76 -16.04
CA TYR A 66 -4.13 -3.36 -15.72
C TYR A 66 -3.30 -2.69 -16.79
N GLN A 67 -3.73 -1.50 -17.21
CA GLN A 67 -2.93 -0.57 -17.99
C GLN A 67 -2.80 0.75 -17.22
N PRO A 68 -1.59 1.32 -17.10
CA PRO A 68 -1.44 2.65 -16.51
C PRO A 68 -2.26 3.67 -17.27
N GLN A 69 -3.08 4.44 -16.55
CA GLN A 69 -3.94 5.48 -17.13
C GLN A 69 -3.81 6.76 -16.30
N PRO A 70 -3.75 7.93 -16.97
CA PRO A 70 -3.92 9.19 -16.27
C PRO A 70 -5.35 9.31 -15.75
N PHE A 71 -5.49 9.94 -14.59
CA PHE A 71 -6.79 10.14 -13.97
C PHE A 71 -6.80 11.34 -13.03
N ARG A 72 -7.98 11.90 -12.86
CA ARG A 72 -8.26 12.95 -11.89
C ARG A 72 -9.16 12.40 -10.80
N ASN A 73 -8.91 12.78 -9.56
CA ASN A 73 -9.75 12.49 -8.41
C ASN A 73 -10.02 13.80 -7.67
N GLY A 74 -11.17 14.41 -7.94
CA GLY A 74 -11.51 15.73 -7.41
C GLY A 74 -10.53 16.80 -7.89
N ALA A 75 -9.71 17.34 -7.00
CA ALA A 75 -8.67 18.32 -7.31
C ALA A 75 -7.27 17.70 -7.55
N VAL A 76 -7.12 16.37 -7.43
CA VAL A 76 -5.82 15.69 -7.56
C VAL A 76 -5.67 15.12 -8.97
N ASP A 77 -4.66 15.59 -9.70
CA ASP A 77 -4.27 15.05 -11.01
C ASP A 77 -3.18 13.99 -10.86
N ASN A 78 -3.33 12.88 -11.60
CA ASN A 78 -2.40 11.76 -11.58
C ASN A 78 -1.98 11.41 -13.01
N ALA A 79 -0.68 11.49 -13.29
CA ALA A 79 -0.15 11.04 -14.56
C ALA A 79 -0.17 9.50 -14.65
N ALA A 80 -0.16 8.96 -15.88
CA ALA A 80 -0.05 7.51 -16.09
C ALA A 80 1.20 6.95 -15.38
N GLY A 81 1.03 5.87 -14.63
CA GLY A 81 2.09 5.23 -13.85
C GLY A 81 2.41 5.91 -12.52
N GLN A 82 1.78 7.04 -12.19
CA GLN A 82 1.80 7.59 -10.83
C GLN A 82 0.62 7.07 -10.01
N ASN A 83 0.82 6.92 -8.71
CA ASN A 83 -0.21 6.49 -7.77
C ASN A 83 -0.95 5.23 -8.25
N GLU A 84 -0.21 4.24 -8.77
CA GLU A 84 -0.77 3.06 -9.42
C GLU A 84 -1.73 2.27 -8.52
N GLY A 85 -1.45 2.24 -7.21
CA GLY A 85 -2.36 1.65 -6.24
C GLY A 85 -3.73 2.32 -6.22
N SER A 86 -3.77 3.65 -6.31
CA SER A 86 -5.01 4.42 -6.42
C SER A 86 -5.66 4.25 -7.79
N CYS A 87 -4.88 4.29 -8.88
CA CYS A 87 -5.37 4.05 -10.24
C CYS A 87 -6.11 2.69 -10.33
N LYS A 88 -5.49 1.62 -9.83
CA LYS A 88 -6.06 0.28 -9.77
C LYS A 88 -7.31 0.22 -8.91
N THR A 89 -7.25 0.74 -7.68
CA THR A 89 -8.35 0.63 -6.71
C THR A 89 -9.59 1.41 -7.15
N LEU A 90 -9.40 2.64 -7.63
CA LEU A 90 -10.48 3.48 -8.14
C LEU A 90 -11.02 2.94 -9.47
N GLY A 91 -10.15 2.40 -10.33
CA GLY A 91 -10.54 1.69 -11.54
C GLY A 91 -11.45 0.49 -11.24
N LEU A 92 -11.08 -0.31 -10.23
CA LEU A 92 -11.91 -1.43 -9.77
C LEU A 92 -13.24 -0.93 -9.23
N ALA A 93 -13.23 0.12 -8.40
CA ALA A 93 -14.42 0.67 -7.80
C ALA A 93 -15.46 1.11 -8.85
N LEU A 94 -15.01 1.82 -9.89
CA LEU A 94 -15.89 2.25 -10.97
C LEU A 94 -16.36 1.07 -11.84
N LEU A 95 -15.48 0.14 -12.19
CA LEU A 95 -15.80 -1.01 -13.05
C LEU A 95 -16.80 -1.98 -12.39
N GLU A 96 -16.65 -2.20 -11.07
CA GLU A 96 -17.47 -3.16 -10.31
C GLU A 96 -18.66 -2.52 -9.57
N GLY A 97 -18.85 -1.20 -9.72
CA GLY A 97 -19.92 -0.46 -9.06
C GLY A 97 -19.83 -0.57 -7.53
N LEU A 98 -18.65 -0.34 -6.97
CA LEU A 98 -18.47 -0.20 -5.52
C LEU A 98 -19.06 1.12 -5.04
N SER A 99 -19.49 1.17 -3.78
CA SER A 99 -19.83 2.44 -3.13
C SER A 99 -18.58 3.25 -2.77
N ASP A 100 -18.75 4.54 -2.46
CA ASP A 100 -17.67 5.39 -1.94
C ASP A 100 -17.02 4.79 -0.70
N GLU A 101 -17.84 4.25 0.21
CA GLU A 101 -17.36 3.57 1.42
C GLU A 101 -16.55 2.31 1.10
N GLU A 102 -17.03 1.47 0.18
CA GLU A 102 -16.30 0.27 -0.23
C GLU A 102 -14.97 0.63 -0.91
N ALA A 103 -14.95 1.67 -1.74
CA ALA A 103 -13.73 2.16 -2.37
C ALA A 103 -12.72 2.70 -1.34
N LEU A 104 -13.18 3.41 -0.30
CA LEU A 104 -12.32 3.85 0.80
C LEU A 104 -11.77 2.67 1.60
N LEU A 105 -12.62 1.69 1.94
CA LEU A 105 -12.21 0.47 2.64
C LEU A 105 -11.20 -0.36 1.85
N ALA A 106 -11.27 -0.32 0.51
CA ALA A 106 -10.31 -1.02 -0.37
C ALA A 106 -8.88 -0.47 -0.25
N PHE A 107 -8.68 0.75 0.26
CA PHE A 107 -7.35 1.27 0.62
C PHE A 107 -6.80 0.72 1.94
N GLY A 108 -7.57 -0.08 2.68
CA GLY A 108 -7.12 -0.80 3.87
C GLY A 108 -6.46 0.10 4.93
N GLU A 109 -5.23 -0.25 5.31
CA GLU A 109 -4.47 0.47 6.33
C GLU A 109 -4.16 1.92 5.95
N HIS A 110 -4.10 2.26 4.66
CA HIS A 110 -3.86 3.64 4.23
C HIS A 110 -5.07 4.54 4.53
N TYR A 111 -6.30 4.03 4.34
CA TYR A 111 -7.50 4.78 4.70
C TYR A 111 -7.60 4.96 6.22
N ARG A 112 -7.34 3.90 6.99
CA ARG A 112 -7.30 3.99 8.46
C ARG A 112 -6.26 5.00 8.95
N SER A 113 -5.09 5.08 8.31
CA SER A 113 -4.06 6.08 8.62
C SER A 113 -4.57 7.51 8.39
N VAL A 114 -5.22 7.77 7.25
CA VAL A 114 -5.80 9.08 6.94
C VAL A 114 -6.89 9.47 7.94
N GLN A 115 -7.73 8.52 8.37
CA GLN A 115 -8.74 8.76 9.40
C GLN A 115 -8.10 9.13 10.76
N ALA A 116 -6.93 8.56 11.09
CA ALA A 116 -6.21 8.87 12.31
C ALA A 116 -5.47 10.23 12.24
N THR A 117 -5.27 10.79 11.05
CA THR A 117 -4.59 12.07 10.82
C THR A 117 -5.47 13.04 10.01
N PRO A 118 -6.59 13.53 10.58
CA PRO A 118 -7.53 14.38 9.83
C PRO A 118 -6.86 15.62 9.21
N GLU A 119 -5.92 16.24 9.93
CA GLU A 119 -5.16 17.42 9.48
C GLU A 119 -3.92 17.10 8.63
N GLY A 120 -3.70 15.82 8.29
CA GLY A 120 -2.57 15.40 7.47
C GLY A 120 -2.72 15.79 5.99
N SER A 121 -1.62 15.71 5.25
CA SER A 121 -1.57 15.94 3.79
C SER A 121 -1.08 14.73 3.01
N ASP A 122 -0.92 13.59 3.69
CA ASP A 122 -0.55 12.30 3.10
C ASP A 122 -1.72 11.69 2.32
N HIS A 123 -1.40 10.78 1.40
CA HIS A 123 -2.39 10.02 0.63
C HIS A 123 -3.45 10.88 -0.08
N GLY A 124 -3.01 11.85 -0.90
CA GLY A 124 -3.89 12.81 -1.58
C GLY A 124 -5.11 12.20 -2.28
N ASN A 125 -4.99 11.03 -2.93
CA ASN A 125 -6.13 10.35 -3.56
C ASN A 125 -7.17 9.83 -2.55
N ILE A 126 -6.77 9.36 -1.38
CA ILE A 126 -7.71 8.89 -0.36
C ILE A 126 -8.48 10.09 0.20
N ARG A 127 -7.78 11.20 0.49
CA ARG A 127 -8.40 12.43 0.96
C ARG A 127 -9.36 13.03 -0.06
N ALA A 128 -8.96 13.06 -1.33
CA ALA A 128 -9.85 13.48 -2.42
C ALA A 128 -11.07 12.56 -2.55
N LEU A 129 -10.92 11.25 -2.37
CA LEU A 129 -12.05 10.33 -2.39
C LEU A 129 -13.02 10.58 -1.21
N ILE A 130 -12.52 10.93 -0.02
CA ILE A 130 -13.37 11.32 1.12
C ILE A 130 -14.17 12.58 0.81
N GLU A 131 -13.56 13.57 0.15
CA GLU A 131 -14.17 14.87 -0.12
C GLU A 131 -15.16 14.84 -1.29
N TYR A 132 -14.81 14.16 -2.39
CA TYR A 132 -15.53 14.21 -3.66
C TYR A 132 -16.27 12.91 -4.02
N GLY A 133 -16.00 11.81 -3.31
CA GLY A 133 -16.52 10.49 -3.65
C GLY A 133 -16.04 9.97 -5.00
N LEU A 134 -16.54 8.81 -5.43
CA LEU A 134 -16.24 8.22 -6.74
C LEU A 134 -16.74 9.11 -7.89
N ALA A 135 -17.74 9.96 -7.65
CA ALA A 135 -18.22 10.94 -8.62
C ALA A 135 -17.14 11.96 -9.02
N GLY A 136 -16.14 12.19 -8.16
CA GLY A 136 -14.98 13.03 -8.45
C GLY A 136 -13.90 12.36 -9.31
N VAL A 137 -13.99 11.04 -9.54
CA VAL A 137 -12.98 10.26 -10.26
C VAL A 137 -13.26 10.25 -11.75
N LYS A 138 -12.29 10.66 -12.55
CA LYS A 138 -12.36 10.68 -14.02
C LYS A 138 -11.09 10.12 -14.62
N PHE A 139 -11.22 9.03 -15.35
CA PHE A 139 -10.13 8.45 -16.14
C PHE A 139 -10.19 8.94 -17.59
N GLU A 140 -9.04 9.10 -18.24
CA GLU A 140 -8.99 9.37 -19.70
C GLU A 140 -9.27 8.10 -20.52
N GLY A 141 -9.05 6.92 -19.94
CA GLY A 141 -9.36 5.61 -20.52
C GLY A 141 -9.52 4.55 -19.44
N GLU A 142 -10.08 3.39 -19.77
CA GLU A 142 -10.34 2.32 -18.80
C GLU A 142 -9.01 1.77 -18.22
N PRO A 143 -8.74 1.89 -16.90
CA PRO A 143 -7.48 1.40 -16.32
C PRO A 143 -7.44 -0.12 -16.14
N LEU A 144 -8.62 -0.75 -16.08
CA LEU A 144 -8.78 -2.18 -15.84
C LEU A 144 -9.72 -2.79 -16.87
N LYS A 145 -9.39 -4.01 -17.28
CA LYS A 145 -10.27 -4.88 -18.05
C LYS A 145 -10.35 -6.24 -17.36
N ARG A 146 -11.55 -6.81 -17.24
CA ARG A 146 -11.70 -8.18 -16.72
C ARG A 146 -10.96 -9.17 -17.61
N LYS A 147 -10.22 -10.09 -17.01
CA LYS A 147 -9.65 -11.23 -17.73
C LYS A 147 -10.75 -12.18 -18.18
N ALA A 148 -10.53 -12.82 -19.33
CA ALA A 148 -11.42 -13.82 -19.93
C ALA A 148 -11.17 -15.22 -19.37
#